data_AF-A0AA38GZ28-F1
#
_entry.id   AF-A0AA38GZ28-F1
#
_cell.length_a   1.000
_cell.length_b   1.000
_cell.length_c   1.000
_cell.angle_alpha   90.00
_cell.angle_beta   90.00
_cell.angle_gamma   90.00
#
_symmetry.space_group_name_H-M   'P 1'
#
loop_
_entity.id
_entity.type
_entity.pdbx_description
1 polymer ?
#
loop_
_entity_poly.entity_id
_entity_poly.type
_entity_poly.pdbx_seq_one_letter_code
_entity_poly.pdbx_strand_id
1 'polypeptide(L)'
;MGSCIRSPIFGVTRWKVVRMEKRYYCNAGSAVAVEKQDNVTSKEVQFKPLSKEAFRQVLANTLERRFFYKPSFDIYGGVAGLYNYGPPGSAVKANVIAYWDNNNL
;
A
#
# COMPACT_ATOMS: atom_id res chain seq x y z
N MET A 1 -8.12 30.65 -30.24
CA MET A 1 -8.87 31.60 -29.40
C MET A 1 -10.00 30.84 -28.72
N GLY A 2 -9.84 30.50 -27.44
CA GLY A 2 -10.88 29.84 -26.63
C GLY A 2 -10.97 30.60 -25.32
N SER A 3 -12.16 31.14 -25.02
CA SER A 3 -12.38 32.13 -23.97
C SER A 3 -12.72 31.46 -22.63
N CYS A 4 -12.19 31.99 -21.51
CA CYS A 4 -12.53 31.56 -20.16
C CYS A 4 -13.71 32.40 -19.65
N ILE A 5 -14.88 31.78 -19.44
CA ILE A 5 -16.00 32.45 -18.76
C ILE A 5 -15.85 32.22 -17.26
N ARG A 6 -15.63 33.31 -16.53
CA ARG A 6 -15.52 33.35 -15.07
C ARG A 6 -16.90 33.77 -14.53
N SER A 7 -17.55 32.89 -13.76
CA SER A 7 -18.67 33.29 -12.92
C SER A 7 -18.32 33.02 -11.47
N PRO A 8 -18.32 34.05 -10.60
CA PRO A 8 -18.29 33.88 -9.15
C PRO A 8 -19.71 33.44 -8.72
N ILE A 9 -19.89 32.66 -7.65
CA ILE A 9 -20.41 33.16 -6.37
C ILE A 9 -20.57 31.92 -5.45
N PHE A 10 -20.11 32.06 -4.19
CA PHE A 10 -20.11 31.10 -3.06
C PHE A 10 -19.11 29.91 -3.10
N GLY A 11 -17.84 30.24 -2.82
CA GLY A 11 -17.19 29.76 -1.59
C GLY A 11 -16.60 28.35 -1.54
N VAL A 12 -16.98 27.43 -2.42
CA VAL A 12 -16.23 26.17 -2.66
C VAL A 12 -16.45 25.77 -4.11
N THR A 13 -15.41 25.90 -4.95
CA THR A 13 -15.43 25.32 -6.30
C THR A 13 -15.40 23.80 -6.19
N ARG A 14 -16.59 23.20 -6.13
CA ARG A 14 -16.78 21.75 -6.19
C ARG A 14 -16.59 21.27 -7.63
N TRP A 15 -15.36 20.91 -7.98
CA TRP A 15 -15.09 20.18 -9.23
C TRP A 15 -15.46 18.72 -9.02
N LYS A 16 -16.65 18.31 -9.50
CA LYS A 16 -16.93 16.89 -9.75
C LYS A 16 -16.39 16.54 -11.15
N VAL A 17 -15.12 16.16 -11.22
CA VAL A 17 -14.63 15.34 -12.32
C VAL A 17 -14.78 13.89 -11.87
N VAL A 18 -15.84 13.22 -12.35
CA VAL A 18 -15.98 11.76 -12.23
C VAL A 18 -15.19 11.15 -13.38
N ARG A 19 -13.94 10.78 -13.11
CA ARG A 19 -13.20 9.77 -13.90
C ARG A 19 -12.28 9.01 -12.93
N MET A 20 -12.29 7.69 -13.07
CA MET A 20 -11.96 6.68 -12.06
C MET A 20 -10.65 6.88 -11.29
N GLU A 21 -10.75 6.58 -9.98
CA GLU A 21 -9.72 6.09 -9.07
C GLU A 21 -8.35 6.79 -9.08
N LYS A 22 -8.22 7.84 -8.26
CA LYS A 22 -7.17 7.97 -7.22
C LYS A 22 -7.29 9.32 -6.51
N ARG A 23 -7.50 9.29 -5.18
CA ARG A 23 -7.31 10.46 -4.32
C ARG A 23 -5.81 10.66 -4.11
N TYR A 24 -5.24 11.71 -4.69
CA TYR A 24 -3.90 12.17 -4.34
C TYR A 24 -4.01 13.38 -3.40
N TYR A 25 -3.31 13.33 -2.26
CA TYR A 25 -3.06 14.49 -1.41
C TYR A 25 -1.62 14.96 -1.65
N CYS A 26 -1.43 16.25 -1.94
CA CYS A 26 -0.11 16.87 -2.04
C CYS A 26 0.07 17.88 -0.89
N ASN A 27 1.09 17.66 -0.05
CA ASN A 27 1.55 18.69 0.88
C ASN A 27 2.52 19.60 0.14
N ALA A 28 2.29 20.91 0.26
CA ALA A 28 3.13 21.95 -0.30
C ALA A 28 4.56 21.83 0.24
N GLY A 29 5.49 21.43 -0.64
CA GLY A 29 6.91 21.36 -0.35
C GLY A 29 7.64 20.83 -1.57
N SER A 30 8.26 21.75 -2.33
CA SER A 30 9.08 21.53 -3.53
C SER A 30 8.60 20.45 -4.50
N ALA A 31 7.90 20.88 -5.56
CA ALA A 31 7.81 20.11 -6.79
C ALA A 31 9.22 19.95 -7.38
N VAL A 32 9.92 18.87 -7.00
CA VAL A 32 11.08 18.40 -7.75
C VAL A 32 10.52 17.68 -8.96
N ALA A 33 10.68 18.29 -10.14
CA ALA A 33 10.50 17.59 -11.40
C ALA A 33 11.52 16.46 -11.47
N VAL A 34 11.09 15.24 -11.13
CA VAL A 34 11.89 14.05 -11.41
C VAL A 34 11.67 13.73 -12.89
N GLU A 35 12.62 14.15 -13.71
CA GLU A 35 12.72 13.67 -15.09
C GLU A 35 12.82 12.15 -15.09
N LYS A 36 11.99 11.54 -15.93
CA LYS A 36 11.97 10.10 -16.16
C LYS A 36 13.29 9.71 -16.84
N GLN A 37 14.26 9.27 -16.05
CA GLN A 37 15.45 8.61 -16.59
C GLN A 37 15.09 7.20 -17.07
N ASP A 38 14.54 7.13 -18.29
CA ASP A 38 14.45 5.89 -19.07
C ASP A 38 15.84 5.55 -19.66
N ASN A 39 16.80 5.24 -18.80
CA ASN A 39 18.04 4.55 -19.19
C ASN A 39 18.42 3.54 -18.11
N VAL A 40 17.53 2.58 -17.90
CA VAL A 40 17.91 1.31 -17.29
C VAL A 40 18.04 0.37 -18.47
N THR A 41 19.29 0.14 -18.90
CA THR A 41 19.63 -0.99 -19.76
C THR A 41 18.96 -2.22 -19.16
N SER A 42 17.98 -2.77 -19.86
CA SER A 42 17.12 -3.87 -19.43
C SER A 42 17.93 -5.14 -19.19
N LYS A 43 18.69 -5.18 -18.09
CA LYS A 43 19.08 -6.44 -17.49
C LYS A 43 17.82 -6.96 -16.84
N GLU A 44 17.13 -7.85 -17.54
CA GLU A 44 16.10 -8.69 -16.95
C GLU A 44 16.65 -9.22 -15.63
N VAL A 45 16.03 -8.83 -14.52
CA VAL A 45 16.41 -9.34 -13.21
C VAL A 45 15.99 -10.80 -13.20
N GLN A 46 16.92 -11.66 -13.56
CA GLN A 46 16.79 -13.12 -13.49
C GLN A 46 16.52 -13.49 -12.03
N PHE A 47 15.24 -13.58 -11.66
CA PHE A 47 14.81 -14.03 -10.35
C PHE A 47 15.07 -15.53 -10.26
N LYS A 48 16.25 -15.90 -9.75
CA LYS A 48 16.47 -17.27 -9.32
C LYS A 48 15.53 -17.54 -8.14
N PRO A 49 14.61 -18.52 -8.25
CA PRO A 49 13.73 -18.82 -7.14
C PRO A 49 14.58 -19.25 -5.96
N LEU A 50 14.44 -18.51 -4.86
CA LEU A 50 15.08 -18.86 -3.61
C LEU A 50 14.55 -20.24 -3.18
N SER A 51 15.38 -21.04 -2.49
CA SER A 51 14.89 -22.30 -1.93
C SER A 51 13.68 -22.01 -1.03
N LYS A 52 12.72 -22.93 -0.97
CA LYS A 52 11.48 -22.76 -0.19
C LYS A 52 11.78 -22.31 1.25
N GLU A 53 12.80 -22.90 1.86
CA GLU A 53 13.18 -22.58 3.23
C GLU A 53 13.76 -21.18 3.38
N ALA A 54 14.70 -20.80 2.50
CA ALA A 54 15.27 -19.46 2.52
C ALA A 54 14.21 -18.39 2.20
N PHE A 55 13.22 -18.69 1.35
CA PHE A 55 12.09 -17.79 1.09
C PHE A 55 11.22 -17.60 2.33
N ARG A 56 10.90 -18.69 3.04
CA ARG A 56 10.13 -18.62 4.29
C ARG A 56 10.82 -17.74 5.33
N GLN A 57 12.14 -17.87 5.48
CA GLN A 57 12.91 -17.06 6.42
C GLN A 57 12.89 -15.57 6.04
N VAL A 58 13.14 -15.24 4.77
CA VAL A 58 13.08 -13.85 4.28
C VAL A 58 11.69 -13.24 4.47
N LEU A 59 10.64 -14.01 4.16
CA LEU A 59 9.27 -13.56 4.37
C LEU A 59 8.95 -13.34 5.84
N ALA A 60 9.27 -14.31 6.72
CA ALA A 60 9.01 -14.19 8.15
C ALA A 60 9.68 -12.94 8.73
N ASN A 61 10.96 -12.75 8.42
CA ASN A 61 11.72 -11.56 8.83
C ASN A 61 11.11 -10.27 8.32
N THR A 62 10.61 -10.25 7.08
CA THR A 62 10.00 -9.06 6.48
C THR A 62 8.67 -8.72 7.15
N LEU A 63 7.82 -9.72 7.38
CA LEU A 63 6.51 -9.55 7.99
C LEU A 63 6.63 -9.09 9.45
N GLU A 64 7.58 -9.64 10.20
CA GLU A 64 7.82 -9.25 11.59
C GLU A 64 8.39 -7.82 11.68
N ARG A 65 9.39 -7.47 10.86
CA ARG A 65 9.99 -6.12 10.84
C ARG A 65 9.00 -5.03 10.40
N ARG A 66 8.04 -5.39 9.56
CA ARG A 66 6.97 -4.49 9.11
C ARG A 66 5.72 -4.56 10.00
N PHE A 67 5.78 -5.31 11.09
CA PHE A 67 4.71 -5.43 12.06
C PHE A 67 3.37 -5.88 11.43
N PHE A 68 3.43 -6.82 10.49
CA PHE A 68 2.23 -7.50 9.99
C PHE A 68 1.66 -8.42 11.06
N TYR A 69 2.53 -9.21 11.69
CA TYR A 69 2.22 -10.00 12.87
C TYR A 69 3.41 -9.98 13.83
N LYS A 70 3.15 -10.23 15.11
CA LYS A 70 4.16 -10.42 16.16
C LYS A 70 3.67 -11.48 17.16
N PRO A 71 4.56 -12.28 17.78
CA PRO A 71 4.14 -13.18 18.87
C PRO A 71 3.37 -12.42 19.95
N SER A 72 2.26 -13.01 20.41
CA SER A 72 1.51 -12.42 21.53
C SER A 72 2.32 -12.55 22.82
N PHE A 73 2.22 -11.54 23.69
CA PHE A 73 2.95 -11.49 24.96
C PHE A 73 4.48 -11.57 24.82
N ASP A 74 5.05 -11.04 23.73
CA ASP A 74 6.49 -11.03 23.46
C ASP A 74 7.32 -10.44 24.62
N ILE A 75 6.83 -9.37 25.27
CA ILE A 75 7.49 -8.78 26.45
C ILE A 75 7.51 -9.70 27.68
N TYR A 76 6.72 -10.77 27.67
CA TYR A 76 6.63 -11.78 28.73
C TYR A 76 7.17 -13.15 28.29
N GLY A 77 7.93 -13.21 27.19
CA GLY A 77 8.52 -14.47 26.68
C GLY A 77 7.66 -15.20 25.65
N GLY A 78 6.49 -14.66 25.30
CA GLY A 78 5.64 -15.18 24.24
C GLY A 78 4.90 -16.48 24.58
N VAL A 79 3.84 -16.77 23.83
CA VAL A 79 3.12 -18.06 23.90
C VAL A 79 3.07 -18.66 22.51
N ALA A 80 3.56 -19.90 22.38
CA ALA A 80 3.53 -20.61 21.11
C ALA A 80 2.09 -20.73 20.59
N GLY A 81 1.87 -20.37 19.33
CA GLY A 81 0.55 -20.42 18.68
C GLY A 81 -0.31 -19.18 18.85
N LEU A 82 0.08 -18.20 19.69
CA LEU A 82 -0.63 -16.93 19.82
C LEU A 82 0.11 -15.80 19.11
N TYR A 83 -0.59 -15.07 18.24
CA TYR A 83 -0.05 -13.97 17.45
C TYR A 83 -0.96 -12.75 17.45
N ASN A 84 -0.35 -11.57 17.55
CA ASN A 84 -1.01 -10.27 17.43
C ASN A 84 -0.79 -9.72 16.01
N TYR A 85 -1.86 -9.31 15.34
CA TYR A 85 -1.77 -8.62 14.05
C TYR A 85 -1.53 -7.13 14.25
N GLY A 86 -0.56 -6.56 13.55
CA GLY A 86 -0.38 -5.11 13.52
C GLY A 86 -1.29 -4.42 12.49
N PRO A 87 -1.20 -3.09 12.34
CA PRO A 87 -2.07 -2.33 11.44
C PRO A 87 -2.13 -2.85 10.00
N PRO A 88 -0.99 -3.15 9.32
CA PRO A 88 -1.06 -3.68 7.95
C PRO A 88 -1.59 -5.12 7.91
N GLY A 89 -1.30 -5.96 8.92
CA GLY A 89 -1.83 -7.32 9.00
C GLY A 89 -3.34 -7.36 9.24
N SER A 90 -3.85 -6.48 10.09
CA SER A 90 -5.28 -6.33 10.33
C SER A 90 -6.02 -5.85 9.08
N ALA A 91 -5.43 -4.96 8.28
CA ALA A 91 -6.01 -4.52 7.02
C ALA A 91 -6.09 -5.67 5.99
N VAL A 92 -5.02 -6.47 5.87
CA VAL A 92 -5.03 -7.67 5.01
C VAL A 92 -6.11 -8.65 5.46
N LYS A 93 -6.19 -8.95 6.77
CA LYS A 93 -7.23 -9.82 7.33
C LYS A 93 -8.64 -9.33 6.97
N ALA A 94 -8.92 -8.04 7.14
CA ALA A 94 -10.22 -7.46 6.81
C ALA A 94 -10.54 -7.58 5.31
N ASN A 95 -9.56 -7.35 4.43
CA ASN A 95 -9.75 -7.51 2.98
C ASN A 95 -10.06 -8.96 2.59
N VAL A 96 -9.38 -9.93 3.22
CA VAL A 96 -9.64 -11.37 2.99
C VAL A 96 -11.05 -11.74 3.41
N ILE A 97 -11.49 -11.29 4.59
CA ILE A 97 -12.85 -11.53 5.09
C ILE A 97 -13.88 -10.90 4.16
N ALA A 98 -13.70 -9.63 3.79
CA ALA A 98 -14.63 -8.95 2.89
C ALA A 98 -14.74 -9.64 1.53
N TYR A 99 -13.63 -10.12 0.96
CA TYR A 99 -13.66 -10.89 -0.28
C TYR A 99 -14.41 -12.22 -0.12
N TRP A 100 -14.20 -12.91 1.00
CA TRP A 100 -14.88 -14.17 1.30
C TRP A 100 -16.39 -13.99 1.43
N ASP A 101 -16.82 -12.97 2.17
CA ASP A 101 -18.24 -12.69 2.38
C ASP A 101 -18.93 -12.31 1.07
N ASN A 102 -18.26 -11.53 0.22
CA ASN A 102 -18.79 -11.13 -1.09
C ASN A 102 -18.94 -12.28 -2.08
N ASN A 103 -18.14 -13.35 -1.96
CA ASN A 103 -18.22 -14.51 -2.86
C ASN A 103 -19.25 -15.55 -2.42
N ASN A 104 -19.71 -15.47 -1.17
CA ASN A 104 -20.69 -16.41 -0.60
C ASN A 104 -22.14 -15.88 -0.70
N LEU A 105 -22.36 -14.80 -1.46
CA LEU A 105 -23.66 -14.23 -1.84
C LEU A 105 -23.81 -14.29 -3.35
#